data_AF-A0A2V5QTR3-F1
#
_entry.id   AF-A0A2V5QTR3-F1
#
_cell.length_a   1.000
_cell.length_b   1.000
_cell.length_c   1.000
_cell.angle_alpha   90.00
_cell.angle_beta   90.00
_cell.angle_gamma   90.00
#
_symmetry.space_group_name_H-M   'P 1'
#
loop_
_entity.id
_entity.type
_entity.pdbx_description
1 polymer ?
#
loop_
_entity_poly.entity_id
_entity_poly.type
_entity_poly.pdbx_seq_one_letter_code
_entity_poly.pdbx_strand_id
1 'polypeptide(L)'
;MQIRRSPRNGDQRSCRPLTNSQLFGGYEPVITDKRLLWPDTLSWGPNGDLYVTASQIENIPRFNNGKSTRTEPYKLWKIIGIEKSD
;
A
#
# COMPACT_ATOMS: atom_id res chain seq x y z
N MET A 1 -13.69 -33.29 -36.15
CA MET A 1 -13.96 -32.20 -37.12
C MET A 1 -13.84 -30.88 -36.38
N GLN A 2 -12.75 -30.13 -36.58
CA GLN A 2 -12.49 -28.85 -35.90
C GLN A 2 -12.44 -27.75 -36.96
N ILE A 3 -13.31 -26.75 -36.86
CA ILE A 3 -13.32 -25.59 -37.75
C ILE A 3 -12.41 -24.54 -37.11
N ARG A 4 -11.15 -24.47 -37.56
CA ARG A 4 -10.27 -23.34 -37.25
C ARG A 4 -10.62 -22.20 -38.21
N ARG A 5 -11.11 -21.07 -37.70
CA ARG A 5 -11.20 -19.82 -38.47
C ARG A 5 -9.86 -19.09 -38.35
N SER A 6 -9.17 -18.91 -39.48
CA SER A 6 -7.96 -18.08 -39.58
C SER A 6 -8.28 -16.61 -39.30
N PRO A 7 -7.40 -15.84 -38.61
CA PRO A 7 -7.58 -14.40 -38.48
C PRO A 7 -7.28 -13.70 -39.82
N ARG A 8 -8.12 -12.74 -40.19
CA ARG A 8 -7.88 -11.82 -41.32
C ARG A 8 -6.79 -10.80 -40.92
N ASN A 9 -5.80 -10.65 -41.79
CA ASN A 9 -4.77 -9.61 -41.74
C ASN A 9 -5.40 -8.21 -41.56
N GLY A 10 -4.95 -7.44 -40.55
CA GLY A 10 -5.20 -5.99 -40.57
C GLY A 10 -5.12 -5.20 -39.26
N ASP A 11 -5.31 -5.78 -38.08
CA ASP A 11 -5.32 -5.01 -36.82
C ASP A 11 -4.36 -5.63 -35.79
N GLN A 12 -3.07 -5.43 -36.01
CA GLN A 12 -2.02 -5.67 -35.01
C GLN A 12 -1.98 -4.48 -34.04
N ARG A 13 -3.13 -4.06 -33.47
CA ARG A 13 -3.10 -3.24 -32.26
C ARG A 13 -2.50 -4.12 -31.17
N SER A 14 -1.23 -3.83 -30.87
CA SER A 14 -0.38 -4.52 -29.92
C SER A 14 -1.16 -4.83 -28.63
N CYS A 15 -1.71 -6.04 -28.53
CA CYS A 15 -2.20 -6.58 -27.28
C CYS A 15 -0.98 -6.86 -26.39
N ARG A 16 -0.37 -5.79 -25.87
CA ARG A 16 0.56 -5.91 -24.77
C ARG A 16 -0.26 -6.36 -23.57
N PRO A 17 0.08 -7.48 -22.92
CA PRO A 17 -0.57 -7.83 -21.65
C PRO A 17 -0.36 -6.66 -20.70
N LEU A 18 -1.46 -6.12 -20.18
CA LEU A 18 -1.42 -5.08 -19.18
C LEU A 18 -0.73 -5.65 -17.94
N THR A 19 0.16 -4.85 -17.35
CA THR A 19 0.85 -5.24 -16.12
C THR A 19 -0.14 -5.26 -14.95
N ASN A 20 0.18 -5.97 -13.86
CA ASN A 20 -0.71 -6.03 -12.68
C ASN A 20 -1.06 -4.64 -12.13
N SER A 21 -0.18 -3.65 -12.26
CA SER A 21 -0.46 -2.27 -11.85
C SER A 21 -1.52 -1.58 -12.72
N GLN A 22 -1.66 -1.98 -13.98
CA GLN A 22 -2.66 -1.45 -14.90
C GLN A 22 -4.00 -2.18 -14.81
N LEU A 23 -4.01 -3.43 -14.32
CA LEU A 23 -5.23 -4.26 -14.23
C LEU A 23 -5.94 -4.16 -12.89
N PHE A 24 -5.21 -3.95 -11.80
CA PHE A 24 -5.76 -4.00 -10.45
C PHE A 24 -5.64 -2.68 -9.67
N GLY A 25 -5.22 -1.60 -10.33
CA GLY A 25 -4.85 -0.37 -9.66
C GLY A 25 -3.58 -0.61 -8.84
N GLY A 26 -2.42 -0.32 -9.43
CA GLY A 26 -1.15 -0.43 -8.75
C GLY A 26 -1.16 0.40 -7.46
N TYR A 27 -0.63 -0.16 -6.37
CA TYR A 27 -0.33 0.60 -5.17
C TYR A 27 1.16 0.91 -5.15
N GLU A 28 1.49 2.14 -4.81
CA GLU A 28 2.86 2.59 -4.59
C GLU A 28 3.00 2.91 -3.10
N PRO A 29 4.14 2.56 -2.46
CA PRO A 29 4.36 2.93 -1.07
C PRO A 29 4.46 4.45 -0.92
N VAL A 30 3.59 5.04 -0.12
CA VAL A 30 3.59 6.49 0.17
C VAL A 30 4.81 6.89 1.01
N ILE A 31 5.16 6.05 2.00
CA ILE A 31 6.34 6.25 2.85
C ILE A 31 6.85 4.88 3.31
N THR A 32 8.17 4.77 3.51
CA THR A 32 8.77 3.61 4.18
C THR A 32 9.75 4.11 5.22
N ASP A 33 9.45 3.89 6.49
CA ASP A 33 10.29 4.32 7.60
C ASP A 33 10.23 3.31 8.75
N LYS A 34 11.39 2.94 9.31
CA LYS A 34 11.51 1.97 10.42
C LYS A 34 10.87 2.45 11.72
N ARG A 35 10.60 3.75 11.84
CA ARG A 35 9.95 4.35 13.02
C ARG A 35 8.44 4.15 13.01
N LEU A 36 7.85 3.80 11.87
CA LEU A 36 6.43 3.47 11.72
C LEU A 36 6.19 2.01 12.12
N LEU A 37 6.38 1.73 13.41
CA LEU A 37 6.17 0.41 14.00
C LEU A 37 4.66 0.16 14.15
N TRP A 38 4.12 -0.61 13.19
CA TRP A 38 2.71 -0.96 13.05
C TRP A 38 1.79 0.26 13.02
N PRO A 39 1.71 0.94 11.87
CA PRO A 39 0.78 2.04 11.68
C PRO A 39 -0.65 1.51 11.71
N ASP A 40 -1.45 1.97 12.67
CA ASP A 40 -2.78 1.43 12.98
C ASP A 40 -3.92 2.40 12.64
N THR A 41 -3.68 3.71 12.74
CA THR A 41 -4.64 4.75 12.35
C THR A 41 -4.01 5.73 11.38
N LEU A 42 -4.78 6.11 10.35
CA LEU A 42 -4.42 7.10 9.35
C LEU A 42 -5.53 8.15 9.24
N SER A 43 -5.17 9.43 9.18
CA SER A 43 -6.13 10.52 9.02
C SER A 43 -5.55 11.66 8.19
N TRP A 44 -6.32 12.13 7.21
CA TRP A 44 -5.96 13.31 6.43
C TRP A 44 -6.29 14.58 7.20
N GLY A 45 -5.32 15.48 7.29
CA GLY A 45 -5.50 16.83 7.79
C GLY A 45 -6.10 17.75 6.73
N PRO A 46 -6.59 18.94 7.14
CA PRO A 46 -7.23 19.90 6.23
C PRO A 46 -6.29 20.48 5.17
N ASN A 47 -4.97 20.41 5.41
CA ASN A 47 -3.95 20.96 4.51
C ASN A 47 -3.25 19.88 3.66
N GLY A 48 -3.82 18.68 3.53
CA GLY A 48 -3.19 17.58 2.78
C GLY A 48 -2.07 16.86 3.54
N ASP A 49 -1.91 17.12 4.84
CA ASP A 49 -0.99 16.36 5.69
C ASP A 49 -1.60 15.00 6.06
N LEU A 50 -0.77 13.97 6.19
CA LEU A 50 -1.20 12.65 6.66
C LEU A 50 -0.74 12.42 8.10
N TYR A 51 -1.68 12.20 9.01
CA TYR A 51 -1.42 11.83 10.39
C TYR A 51 -1.46 10.31 10.53
N VAL A 52 -0.45 9.74 11.20
CA VAL A 52 -0.30 8.30 11.41
C VAL A 52 0.06 8.00 12.85
N THR A 53 -0.71 7.16 13.53
CA THR A 53 -0.33 6.61 14.84
C THR A 53 0.47 5.32 14.66
N ALA A 54 1.43 5.06 15.57
CA ALA A 54 2.23 3.85 15.59
C ALA A 54 2.18 3.24 17.00
N SER A 55 1.44 2.14 17.13
CA SER A 55 1.06 1.53 18.41
C SER A 55 1.91 0.33 18.83
N GLN A 56 2.88 -0.10 18.01
CA GLN A 56 3.78 -1.23 18.31
C GLN A 56 3.01 -2.51 18.71
N ILE A 57 1.90 -2.81 18.02
CA ILE A 57 1.01 -3.94 18.35
C ILE A 57 1.73 -5.29 18.21
N GLU A 58 2.70 -5.41 17.30
CA GLU A 58 3.58 -6.56 17.18
C GLU A 58 4.27 -6.90 18.50
N ASN A 59 4.56 -5.91 19.34
CA ASN A 59 5.35 -6.05 20.56
C ASN A 59 4.49 -6.40 21.79
N ILE A 60 3.19 -6.68 21.65
CA ILE A 60 2.35 -7.14 22.77
C ILE A 60 2.50 -8.65 22.98
N PRO A 61 2.26 -9.18 24.20
CA PRO A 61 2.40 -10.61 24.49
C PRO A 61 1.67 -11.53 23.52
N ARG A 62 0.49 -11.12 23.06
CA ARG A 62 -0.33 -11.87 22.08
C ARG A 62 0.39 -12.12 20.76
N PHE A 63 1.24 -11.19 20.33
CA PHE A 63 1.94 -11.24 19.04
C PHE A 63 3.47 -11.38 19.18
N ASN A 64 3.99 -11.41 20.41
CA ASN A 64 5.42 -11.48 20.71
C ASN A 64 5.76 -12.53 21.77
N ASN A 65 5.45 -13.79 21.48
CA ASN A 65 5.89 -14.95 22.29
C ASN A 65 5.57 -14.82 23.80
N GLY A 66 4.40 -14.25 24.13
CA GLY A 66 3.96 -14.08 25.51
C GLY A 66 4.69 -12.97 26.30
N LYS A 67 5.56 -12.18 25.68
CA LYS A 67 6.30 -11.09 26.32
C LYS A 67 6.00 -9.75 25.67
N SER A 68 5.90 -8.69 26.47
CA SER A 68 5.80 -7.34 25.89
C SER A 68 7.18 -6.72 25.74
N THR A 69 7.46 -6.20 24.54
CA THR A 69 8.69 -5.45 24.22
C THR A 69 8.37 -4.02 23.75
N ARG A 70 7.16 -3.53 24.08
CA ARG A 70 6.73 -2.17 23.71
C ARG A 70 7.61 -1.14 24.41
N THR A 71 7.88 -0.06 23.71
CA THR A 71 8.60 1.10 24.25
C THR A 71 7.70 2.32 24.25
N GLU A 72 7.61 2.97 25.40
CA GLU A 72 6.87 4.23 25.54
C GLU A 72 7.81 5.43 25.29
N PRO A 73 7.29 6.56 24.80
CA PRO A 73 5.89 6.80 24.43
C PRO A 73 5.49 6.23 23.06
N TYR A 74 4.20 5.97 22.87
CA TYR A 74 3.63 5.75 21.54
C TYR A 74 3.75 7.01 20.68
N LYS A 75 3.76 6.84 19.36
CA LYS A 75 4.14 7.92 18.44
C LYS A 75 2.99 8.29 17.53
N LEU A 76 2.77 9.60 17.40
CA LEU A 76 1.96 10.22 16.37
C LEU A 76 2.91 10.91 15.40
N TRP A 77 2.79 10.56 14.13
CA TRP A 77 3.57 11.12 13.04
C TRP A 77 2.69 12.03 12.20
N LYS A 78 3.25 13.18 11.83
CA LYS A 78 2.71 14.04 10.78
C LYS A 78 3.61 13.89 9.57
N ILE A 79 3.05 13.44 8.46
CA ILE A 79 3.75 13.32 7.19
C ILE A 79 3.27 14.45 6.28
N ILE A 80 4.23 15.15 5.69
CA ILE A 80 4.02 16.35 4.89
C ILE A 80 4.57 16.13 3.48
N GLY A 81 4.11 16.91 2.50
CA GLY A 81 4.60 16.84 1.12
C GLY A 81 4.17 15.58 0.37
N ILE A 82 3.04 14.97 0.78
CA ILE A 82 2.40 13.89 0.04
C ILE A 82 1.23 14.49 -0.72
N GLU A 83 1.18 14.24 -2.03
CA GLU A 83 0.01 14.54 -2.84
C GLU A 83 -1.01 13.40 -2.70
N LYS A 84 -2.26 13.75 -2.43
CA LYS A 84 -3.35 12.77 -2.44
C LYS A 84 -3.60 12.38 -3.90
N SER A 85 -3.49 11.09 -4.21
CA SER A 85 -3.95 10.58 -5.50
C SER A 85 -5.47 10.74 -5.59
N ASP A 86 -5.94 11.47 -6.60
CA ASP A 86 -7.36 11.70 -6.90
C ASP A 86 -8.11 10.43 -7.31
#